data_AF-A0A3C0JN35-F1
#
_entry.id   AF-A0A3C0JN35-F1
#
_cell.length_a   1.000
_cell.length_b   1.000
_cell.length_c   1.000
_cell.angle_alpha   90.00
_cell.angle_beta   90.00
_cell.angle_gamma   90.00
#
_symmetry.space_group_name_H-M   'P 1'
#
loop_
_entity.id
_entity.type
_entity.pdbx_description
1 polymer ?
#
loop_
_entity_poly.entity_id
_entity_poly.type
_entity_poly.pdbx_seq_one_letter_code
_entity_poly.pdbx_strand_id
1 'polypeptide(L)' 'MGCPLNGMYKSEHNVLGPCTCHFSQFDLTKSGILSIGQATQSLPQVLLEVEGSGTFATGVTGLLYGHWNNLSGGTEIAQ' A
#
# COMPACT_ATOMS: atom_id res chain seq x y z
N MET A 1 -4.89 -6.17 -10.58
CA MET A 1 -4.52 -7.61 -10.61
C MET A 1 -3.04 -7.81 -10.23
N GLY A 2 -2.58 -7.24 -9.11
CA GLY A 2 -1.25 -7.55 -8.56
C GLY A 2 0.00 -7.12 -9.33
N CYS A 3 -0.13 -6.39 -10.44
CA CYS A 3 1.04 -5.90 -11.15
C CYS A 3 1.89 -4.99 -10.24
N PRO A 4 3.22 -5.16 -10.23
CA PRO A 4 4.09 -4.41 -9.34
C PRO A 4 4.08 -2.92 -9.71
N LEU A 5 4.21 -2.05 -8.71
CA LEU A 5 4.28 -0.59 -8.85
C LEU A 5 5.67 -0.03 -8.50
N ASN A 6 6.66 -0.90 -8.34
CA ASN A 6 8.04 -0.52 -8.01
C ASN A 6 8.61 0.45 -9.07
N GLY A 7 9.24 1.53 -8.60
CA GLY A 7 9.79 2.57 -9.49
C GLY A 7 8.75 3.47 -10.17
N MET A 8 7.46 3.32 -9.86
CA MET A 8 6.39 4.16 -10.43
C MET A 8 5.97 5.32 -9.52
N TYR A 9 6.77 5.67 -8.51
CA TYR A 9 6.50 6.85 -7.70
C TYR A 9 6.78 8.12 -8.52
N LYS A 10 5.81 9.04 -8.57
CA LYS A 10 5.93 10.35 -9.21
C LYS A 10 5.96 11.43 -8.12
N SER A 11 7.15 11.89 -7.78
CA SER A 11 7.38 12.85 -6.69
C SER A 11 6.69 14.19 -6.92
N GLU A 12 6.62 14.67 -8.16
CA GLU A 12 5.98 15.94 -8.50
C GLU A 12 4.49 15.98 -8.10
N HIS A 13 3.81 14.83 -8.15
CA HIS A 13 2.38 14.74 -7.88
C HIS A 13 2.05 13.96 -6.60
N ASN A 14 3.06 13.40 -5.92
CA ASN A 14 2.90 12.52 -4.76
C ASN A 14 1.95 11.34 -5.01
N VAL A 15 2.11 10.69 -6.17
CA VAL A 15 1.27 9.57 -6.62
C VAL A 15 2.10 8.34 -6.94
N LEU A 16 1.49 7.16 -6.79
CA LEU A 16 2.06 5.89 -7.23
C LEU A 16 1.30 5.39 -8.47
N GLY A 17 2.04 5.09 -9.54
CA GLY A 17 1.51 4.68 -10.83
C GLY A 17 1.74 5.75 -11.92
N PRO A 18 0.96 5.71 -13.02
CA PRO A 18 -0.07 4.73 -13.32
C PRO A 18 0.49 3.31 -13.49
N CYS A 19 -0.22 2.32 -12.96
CA CYS A 19 0.07 0.90 -13.12
C CYS A 19 0.17 0.53 -14.59
N THR A 20 1.24 -0.15 -15.00
CA THR A 20 1.49 -0.48 -16.42
C THR A 20 0.49 -1.47 -17.01
N CYS A 21 -0.22 -2.24 -16.18
CA CYS A 21 -1.17 -3.24 -16.68
C CYS A 21 -2.53 -2.66 -17.06
N HIS A 22 -3.01 -1.64 -16.34
CA HIS A 22 -4.38 -1.14 -16.47
C HIS A 22 -4.57 0.24 -15.81
N PHE A 23 -3.51 1.06 -15.85
CA PHE A 23 -3.50 2.50 -15.61
C PHE A 23 -4.07 3.00 -14.27
N SER A 24 -4.11 2.14 -13.24
CA SER A 24 -4.53 2.54 -11.91
C SER A 24 -3.48 3.41 -11.23
N GLN A 25 -3.88 4.51 -10.62
CA GLN A 25 -3.01 5.48 -9.96
C GLN A 25 -3.56 5.81 -8.57
N PHE A 26 -2.68 5.95 -7.60
CA PHE A 26 -3.03 6.15 -6.20
C PHE A 26 -2.41 7.43 -5.66
N ASP A 27 -3.18 8.24 -4.93
CA ASP A 27 -2.72 9.48 -4.28
C ASP A 27 -2.15 9.15 -2.89
N LEU A 28 -0.84 9.34 -2.74
CA LEU A 28 -0.13 9.00 -1.50
C LEU A 28 -0.34 10.04 -0.39
N THR A 29 -0.85 11.23 -0.71
CA THR A 29 -1.19 12.26 0.28
C THR A 29 -2.55 12.02 0.93
N LYS A 30 -3.33 11.08 0.39
CA LYS A 30 -4.69 10.75 0.82
C LYS A 30 -4.83 9.26 1.14
N SER A 31 -3.87 8.72 1.90
CA SER A 31 -3.86 7.31 2.34
C SER A 31 -3.98 6.31 1.19
N GLY A 32 -3.35 6.62 0.05
CA GLY A 32 -3.32 5.73 -1.11
C GLY A 32 -4.66 5.59 -1.83
N ILE A 33 -5.58 6.57 -1.71
CA ILE A 33 -6.86 6.52 -2.41
C ILE A 33 -6.65 6.37 -3.92
N LEU A 34 -7.48 5.55 -4.56
CA LEU A 34 -7.47 5.39 -6.01
C LEU A 34 -7.91 6.70 -6.66
N SER A 35 -6.98 7.38 -7.33
CA SER A 35 -7.28 8.60 -8.11
C SER A 35 -8.05 8.26 -9.38
N ILE A 36 -7.64 7.18 -10.06
CA ILE A 36 -8.26 6.63 -11.27
C ILE A 36 -7.80 5.18 -11.45
N GLY A 37 -8.64 4.31 -12.00
CA GLY A 37 -8.22 2.96 -12.36
C GLY A 37 -9.29 1.88 -12.19
N GLN A 38 -8.82 0.65 -12.09
CA GLN A 38 -9.63 -0.58 -12.02
C GLN A 38 -9.56 -1.27 -10.65
N ALA A 39 -8.70 -0.81 -9.74
CA ALA A 39 -8.73 -1.33 -8.37
C ALA A 39 -10.06 -0.96 -7.71
N THR A 40 -10.57 -1.81 -6.82
CA THR A 40 -11.79 -1.54 -6.05
C THR A 40 -11.49 -1.08 -4.62
N GLN A 41 -10.21 -0.98 -4.27
CA GLN A 41 -9.70 -0.61 -2.96
C GLN A 41 -8.55 0.38 -3.12
N SER A 42 -8.35 1.24 -2.11
CA SER A 42 -7.14 2.05 -1.98
C SER A 42 -5.89 1.17 -1.87
N LEU A 43 -4.72 1.77 -2.15
CA LEU A 43 -3.44 1.11 -1.94
C LEU A 43 -3.28 0.76 -0.45
N PRO A 44 -3.06 -0.51 -0.07
CA PRO A 44 -2.83 -0.89 1.32
C PRO A 44 -1.71 -0.07 1.95
N GLN A 45 -1.91 0.42 3.18
CA GLN A 45 -0.91 1.23 3.89
C GLN A 45 -0.26 0.42 4.99
N VAL A 46 1.07 0.50 5.11
CA VAL A 46 1.79 -0.03 6.27
C VAL A 46 1.60 0.95 7.43
N LEU A 47 1.12 0.46 8.57
CA LEU A 47 1.07 1.23 9.81
C LEU A 47 2.49 1.26 10.40
N LEU A 48 2.96 2.47 10.69
CA LEU A 48 4.30 2.69 11.22
C LEU A 48 4.24 3.31 12.61
N GLU A 49 5.09 2.82 13.50
CA GLU A 49 5.35 3.42 14.81
C GLU A 49 6.82 3.85 14.88
N VAL A 50 7.07 4.99 15.52
CA VAL A 50 8.41 5.55 15.70
C VAL A 50 8.76 5.48 17.17
N GLU A 51 9.80 4.71 17.49
CA GLU A 51 10.33 4.59 18.85
C GLU A 51 11.82 4.92 18.83
N GLY A 52 12.21 6.03 19.48
CA GLY A 52 13.59 6.52 19.46
C GLY A 52 14.06 6.82 18.04
N SER A 53 15.10 6.12 17.58
CA SER A 53 15.62 6.20 16.21
C SER A 53 15.09 5.10 15.28
N GLY A 54 14.20 4.23 15.77
CA GLY A 54 13.59 3.14 15.01
C GLY A 54 12.28 3.54 14.33
N THR A 55 12.00 2.91 13.19
CA THR A 55 10.68 2.94 12.54
C THR A 55 10.24 1.50 12.33
N PHE A 56 9.10 1.15 12.91
CA PHE A 56 8.60 -0.22 12.97
C PHE A 56 7.30 -0.33 12.19
N ALA A 57 7.18 -1.37 11.36
CA ALA A 57 5.92 -1.73 10.75
C ALA A 57 5.09 -2.55 11.76
N THR A 58 3.99 -2.00 12.23
CA THR A 58 3.15 -2.62 13.27
C THR A 58 1.84 -3.19 12.72
N GLY A 59 1.49 -2.87 11.48
CA GLY A 59 0.30 -3.43 10.83
C GLY A 59 0.17 -3.02 9.37
N VAL A 60 -0.92 -3.45 8.74
CA VAL A 60 -1.30 -3.05 7.38
C VAL A 60 -2.80 -2.76 7.33
N THR A 61 -3.18 -1.62 6.78
CA THR A 61 -4.57 -1.33 6.46
C THR A 61 -4.92 -1.86 5.08
N GLY A 62 -6.09 -2.51 4.96
CA GLY A 62 -6.50 -3.20 3.73
C GLY A 62 -5.86 -4.59 3.57
N LEU A 63 -6.36 -5.35 2.59
CA LEU A 63 -5.88 -6.69 2.28
C LEU A 63 -4.81 -6.61 1.18
N LEU A 64 -3.66 -7.26 1.40
CA LEU A 64 -2.62 -7.35 0.38
C LEU A 64 -3.10 -8.22 -0.78
N TYR A 65 -2.89 -7.75 -2.02
CA TYR A 65 -3.28 -8.50 -3.21
C TYR A 65 -2.63 -9.89 -3.21
N GLY A 66 -3.41 -10.92 -3.55
CA GLY A 66 -2.92 -12.31 -3.62
C GLY A 66 -2.95 -13.04 -2.27
N HIS A 67 -3.36 -12.37 -1.19
CA HIS A 67 -3.54 -12.98 0.12
C HIS A 67 -5.00 -12.90 0.56
N TRP A 68 -5.46 -13.93 1.27
CA TRP A 68 -6.78 -13.94 1.92
C TRP A 68 -6.69 -13.49 3.39
N ASN A 69 -5.49 -13.49 3.96
CA ASN A 69 -5.16 -13.03 5.30
C ASN A 69 -3.72 -12.50 5.30
N ASN A 70 -3.52 -11.25 5.73
CA ASN A 70 -2.20 -10.60 5.77
C ASN A 70 -1.21 -11.31 6.72
N LEU A 71 -1.71 -11.96 7.78
CA LEU A 71 -0.90 -12.66 8.78
C LEU A 71 -0.76 -14.16 8.51
N SER A 72 -1.18 -14.66 7.34
CA SER A 72 -1.08 -16.09 7.03
C SER A 72 0.37 -16.58 7.14
N GLY A 73 0.67 -17.32 8.22
CA GLY A 73 2.02 -17.83 8.54
C GLY A 73 2.90 -16.88 9.37
N GLY A 74 2.39 -15.71 9.76
CA GLY A 74 3.03 -14.78 10.69
C GLY A 74 2.51 -14.92 12.11
N THR A 75 3.19 -14.27 13.06
CA THR A 75 2.78 -14.18 14.47
C THR A 75 2.27 -12.78 14.76
N GLU A 76 1.04 -12.68 15.26
CA GLU A 76 0.48 -11.44 15.78
C GLU A 76 1.22 -11.04 17.05
N ILE A 77 1.75 -9.82 17.10
CA ILE A 77 2.60 -9.33 18.21
C ILE A 77 1.86 -8.39 19.18
N ALA A 78 0.65 -7.94 18.85
CA ALA A 78 -0.24 -7.20 19.75
C ALA A 78 -1.68 -7.12 19.18
N GLN A 79 -2.68 -7.13 20.08
CA GLN A 79 -4.10 -6.86 19.83
C GLN A 79 -4.49 -5.50 20.41
#